data_AF-A0AAV8R235-F1
#
_entry.id   AF-A0AAV8R235-F1
#
_cell.length_a   1.000
_cell.length_b   1.000
_cell.length_c   1.000
_cell.angle_alpha   90.00
_cell.angle_beta   90.00
_cell.angle_gamma   90.00
#
_symmetry.space_group_name_H-M   'P 1'
#
loop_
_entity.id
_entity.type
_entity.pdbx_description
1 polymer ?
#
loop_
_entity_poly.entity_id
_entity_poly.type
_entity_poly.pdbx_seq_one_letter_code
_entity_poly.pdbx_strand_id
1 'polypeptide(L)'
;MDSINSWVWLPDRCGGQPIPRIDPAAFLGSMRGRKIGFVGDSLNENFLVALLCTLRSADGGAKKWKRKGAWRGGYFPKFDAVVAYHRAVLLAKYTWQPVDNSAHLGQDGVKGTYKVDIDVPADDWANVTKFYDVLIFNTGHWWGADKFPNETPLVFYQGGKPIDPPLGIIDGLEVVLNSMISYIEKEVPEKTLKFWRTQSPRHFFGGDWDHNGSCLFSEPLKETELDSWFDPKHKGVNKEAREVNSLIQQALLALRFACVISNPMVYTIVVLSSHNYVSRSMHQSLEGLGPSRRTGAHAATGPLCSQPVLHHPLRNNLAQDIMVSSIRYEATMCCVAAE
;
A
#
# COMPACT_ATOMS: atom_id res chain seq x y z
N MET A 1 2.00 20.06 -16.12
CA MET A 1 2.56 18.99 -15.25
C MET A 1 3.43 19.52 -14.11
N ASP A 2 3.91 20.77 -14.16
CA ASP A 2 4.84 21.30 -13.13
C ASP A 2 4.22 21.50 -11.74
N SER A 3 2.88 21.67 -11.60
CA SER A 3 2.27 21.91 -10.27
C SER A 3 2.13 20.64 -9.42
N ILE A 4 1.82 19.47 -10.00
CA ILE A 4 1.54 18.24 -9.23
C ILE A 4 2.79 17.74 -8.48
N ASN A 5 3.94 17.75 -9.13
CA ASN A 5 5.21 17.29 -8.53
C ASN A 5 5.79 18.27 -7.47
N SER A 6 5.14 19.41 -7.27
CA SER A 6 5.54 20.45 -6.32
C SER A 6 4.85 20.32 -4.95
N TRP A 7 3.80 19.51 -4.84
CA TRP A 7 3.10 19.29 -3.58
C TRP A 7 3.99 18.57 -2.57
N VAL A 8 3.91 19.02 -1.32
CA VAL A 8 4.62 18.45 -0.18
C VAL A 8 3.63 18.23 0.95
N TRP A 9 3.70 17.06 1.57
CA TRP A 9 2.91 16.78 2.76
C TRP A 9 3.53 17.44 4.00
N LEU A 10 2.70 18.20 4.71
CA LEU A 10 3.04 18.88 5.96
C LEU A 10 2.25 18.21 7.10
N PRO A 11 2.82 17.24 7.82
CA PRO A 11 2.12 16.61 8.94
C PRO A 11 1.96 17.58 10.11
N ASP A 12 0.73 17.71 10.62
CA ASP A 12 0.42 18.59 11.76
C ASP A 12 1.24 18.23 13.00
N ARG A 13 1.42 16.93 13.26
CA ARG A 13 2.21 16.41 14.38
C ARG A 13 3.71 16.68 14.27
N CYS A 14 4.20 17.22 13.15
CA CYS A 14 5.57 17.73 13.01
C CYS A 14 5.61 19.25 12.90
N GLY A 15 4.62 19.95 13.46
CA GLY A 15 4.58 21.41 13.49
C GLY A 15 4.33 22.04 12.11
N GLY A 16 3.66 21.30 11.21
CA GLY A 16 3.40 21.76 9.84
C GLY A 16 4.66 21.92 9.00
N GLN A 17 5.78 21.33 9.40
CA GLN A 17 7.03 21.40 8.64
C GLN A 17 7.07 20.33 7.56
N PRO A 18 7.66 20.64 6.39
CA PRO A 18 7.80 19.67 5.31
C PRO A 18 8.72 18.54 5.77
N ILE A 19 8.27 17.31 5.55
CA ILE A 19 9.16 16.17 5.76
C ILE A 19 10.24 16.20 4.68
N PRO A 20 11.54 16.10 5.06
CA PRO A 20 12.62 16.07 4.08
C PRO A 20 12.41 14.98 3.03
N ARG A 21 12.81 15.28 1.79
CA ARG A 21 12.86 14.26 0.74
C ARG A 21 13.85 13.17 1.16
N ILE A 22 13.59 11.95 0.70
CA ILE A 22 14.51 10.84 0.91
C ILE A 22 15.85 11.20 0.31
N ASP A 23 16.88 11.19 1.15
CA ASP A 23 18.26 11.09 0.72
C ASP A 23 18.54 9.61 0.40
N PRO A 24 18.71 9.23 -0.88
CA PRO A 24 18.84 7.83 -1.26
C PRO A 24 20.11 7.18 -0.70
N ALA A 25 21.18 7.96 -0.51
CA ALA A 25 22.44 7.46 0.04
C ALA A 25 22.36 7.31 1.56
N ALA A 26 21.71 8.25 2.25
CA ALA A 26 21.45 8.13 3.68
C ALA A 26 20.52 6.95 3.98
N PHE A 27 19.45 6.77 3.19
CA PHE A 27 18.54 5.63 3.31
C PHE A 27 19.26 4.30 3.11
N LEU A 28 19.97 4.11 1.99
CA LEU A 28 20.72 2.87 1.76
C LEU A 28 21.85 2.69 2.79
N GLY A 29 22.42 3.79 3.29
CA GLY A 29 23.41 3.80 4.37
C GLY A 29 22.84 3.24 5.68
N SER A 30 21.63 3.67 6.06
CA SER A 30 20.95 3.15 7.25
C SER A 30 20.45 1.72 7.08
N MET A 31 20.18 1.30 5.84
CA MET A 31 19.75 -0.05 5.46
C MET A 31 20.91 -0.97 5.06
N ARG A 32 22.16 -0.60 5.36
CA ARG A 32 23.34 -1.38 4.99
C ARG A 32 23.27 -2.80 5.55
N GLY A 33 23.48 -3.79 4.68
CA GLY A 33 23.41 -5.21 5.02
C GLY A 33 22.00 -5.74 5.29
N ARG A 34 20.95 -4.92 5.11
CA ARG A 34 19.55 -5.27 5.41
C ARG A 34 18.76 -5.64 4.17
N LYS A 35 17.72 -6.44 4.37
CA LYS A 35 16.76 -6.86 3.34
C LYS A 35 15.37 -6.34 3.69
N ILE A 36 14.77 -5.63 2.74
CA ILE A 36 13.43 -5.05 2.82
C ILE A 36 12.50 -5.79 1.87
N GLY A 37 11.39 -6.30 2.40
CA GLY A 37 10.38 -7.04 1.64
C GLY A 37 9.05 -6.30 1.63
N PHE A 38 8.47 -6.14 0.44
CA PHE A 38 7.10 -5.71 0.24
C PHE A 38 6.25 -6.93 -0.07
N VAL A 39 5.09 -7.05 0.57
CA VAL A 39 4.16 -8.16 0.37
C VAL A 39 2.77 -7.57 0.18
N GLY A 40 2.05 -8.00 -0.85
CA GLY A 40 0.67 -7.57 -1.04
C GLY A 40 0.27 -7.38 -2.48
N ASP A 41 -0.50 -6.33 -2.75
CA ASP A 41 -1.10 -6.05 -4.05
C ASP A 41 -0.27 -5.09 -4.91
N SER A 42 -0.82 -4.73 -6.08
CA SER A 42 -0.18 -3.88 -7.07
C SER A 42 0.18 -2.48 -6.54
N LEU A 43 -0.49 -1.97 -5.51
CA LEU A 43 -0.13 -0.68 -4.93
C LEU A 43 1.22 -0.75 -4.18
N ASN A 44 1.56 -1.89 -3.58
CA ASN A 44 2.89 -2.12 -3.00
C ASN A 44 3.95 -2.33 -4.09
N GLU A 45 3.63 -2.98 -5.21
CA GLU A 45 4.56 -3.06 -6.35
C GLU A 45 4.92 -1.67 -6.88
N ASN A 46 3.90 -0.85 -7.06
CA ASN A 46 3.97 0.52 -7.48
C ASN A 46 4.89 1.35 -6.55
N PHE A 47 4.65 1.25 -5.25
CA PHE A 47 5.50 1.90 -4.25
C PHE A 47 6.96 1.38 -4.34
N LEU A 48 7.17 0.06 -4.42
CA LEU A 48 8.50 -0.52 -4.58
C LEU A 48 9.23 0.05 -5.82
N VAL A 49 8.56 0.15 -6.96
CA VAL A 49 9.16 0.68 -8.19
C VAL A 49 9.66 2.12 -8.00
N ALA A 50 8.85 2.97 -7.35
CA ALA A 50 9.22 4.34 -7.00
C ALA A 50 10.48 4.41 -6.15
N LEU A 51 10.50 3.58 -5.11
CA LEU A 51 11.59 3.52 -4.16
C LEU A 51 12.86 3.06 -4.88
N LEU A 52 12.79 1.99 -5.67
CA LEU A 52 13.93 1.50 -6.45
C LEU A 52 14.48 2.57 -7.42
N CYS A 53 13.62 3.34 -8.09
CA CYS A 53 14.03 4.44 -8.95
C CYS A 53 14.78 5.53 -8.17
N THR A 54 14.27 5.88 -6.99
CA THR A 54 14.92 6.86 -6.09
C THR A 54 16.28 6.34 -5.60
N LEU A 55 16.33 5.11 -5.11
CA LEU A 55 17.52 4.47 -4.54
C LEU A 55 18.63 4.21 -5.58
N ARG A 56 18.27 3.98 -6.84
CA ARG A 56 19.25 3.76 -7.93
C ARG A 56 20.23 4.92 -8.07
N SER A 57 19.82 6.15 -7.74
CA SER A 57 20.70 7.33 -7.81
C SER A 57 21.90 7.27 -6.84
N ALA A 58 21.80 6.52 -5.75
CA ALA A 58 22.88 6.36 -4.76
C ALA A 58 23.82 5.17 -5.04
N ASP A 59 23.43 4.25 -5.93
CA ASP A 59 24.24 3.10 -6.32
C ASP A 59 24.04 2.75 -7.81
N GLY A 60 24.94 3.24 -8.65
CA GLY A 60 24.96 2.93 -10.09
C GLY A 60 25.21 1.44 -10.40
N GLY A 61 25.71 0.67 -9.43
CA GLY A 61 25.91 -0.78 -9.54
C GLY A 61 24.67 -1.62 -9.22
N ALA A 62 23.52 -0.99 -8.94
CA ALA A 62 22.29 -1.68 -8.58
C ALA A 62 21.84 -2.69 -9.64
N LYS A 63 21.49 -3.90 -9.19
CA LYS A 63 21.11 -5.05 -10.02
C LYS A 63 19.66 -5.45 -9.76
N LYS A 64 18.96 -5.98 -10.78
CA LYS A 64 17.64 -6.58 -10.60
C LYS A 64 17.70 -7.75 -9.61
N TRP A 65 16.71 -7.87 -8.75
CA TRP A 65 16.56 -8.97 -7.80
C TRP A 65 15.27 -9.76 -8.08
N LYS A 66 15.43 -11.06 -8.32
CA LYS A 66 14.35 -12.04 -8.56
C LYS A 66 14.51 -13.32 -7.73
N ARG A 67 15.43 -13.32 -6.76
CA ARG A 67 15.70 -14.50 -5.93
C ARG A 67 14.62 -14.64 -4.85
N LYS A 68 14.50 -15.84 -4.28
CA LYS A 68 13.52 -16.17 -3.22
C LYS A 68 12.07 -15.95 -3.65
N GLY A 69 11.75 -16.09 -4.94
CA GLY A 69 10.38 -15.91 -5.45
C GLY A 69 9.97 -14.45 -5.67
N ALA A 70 10.86 -13.47 -5.44
CA ALA A 70 10.54 -12.07 -5.60
C ALA A 70 10.06 -11.75 -7.03
N TRP A 71 8.85 -11.19 -7.13
CA TRP A 71 8.27 -10.72 -8.39
C TRP A 71 9.02 -9.52 -8.94
N ARG A 72 9.51 -8.62 -8.09
CA ARG A 72 10.32 -7.47 -8.50
C ARG A 72 11.30 -7.09 -7.38
N GLY A 73 12.43 -6.48 -7.70
CA GLY A 73 13.36 -6.01 -6.68
C GLY A 73 14.67 -5.47 -7.22
N GLY A 74 15.47 -4.91 -6.31
CA GLY A 74 16.82 -4.41 -6.54
C GLY A 74 17.78 -4.85 -5.43
N TYR A 75 19.00 -5.19 -5.83
CA TYR A 75 20.15 -5.35 -4.94
C TYR A 75 21.12 -4.20 -5.18
N PHE A 76 21.58 -3.57 -4.09
CA PHE A 76 22.44 -2.38 -4.08
C PHE A 76 23.81 -2.77 -3.49
N PRO A 77 24.78 -3.21 -4.33
CA PRO A 77 26.04 -3.80 -3.85
C PRO A 77 26.88 -2.88 -2.97
N LYS A 78 26.86 -1.56 -3.20
CA LYS A 78 27.63 -0.59 -2.38
C LYS A 78 27.19 -0.60 -0.92
N PHE A 79 25.94 -0.99 -0.67
CA PHE A 79 25.31 -1.00 0.65
C PHE A 79 25.00 -2.42 1.13
N ASP A 80 25.21 -3.42 0.30
CA ASP A 80 24.74 -4.80 0.53
C ASP A 80 23.26 -4.84 0.96
N ALA A 81 22.43 -4.04 0.31
CA ALA A 81 21.01 -3.90 0.65
C ALA A 81 20.13 -4.54 -0.43
N VAL A 82 19.05 -5.21 -0.02
CA VAL A 82 18.03 -5.78 -0.93
C VAL A 82 16.70 -5.11 -0.66
N VAL A 83 15.99 -4.74 -1.72
CA VAL A 83 14.59 -4.29 -1.66
C VAL A 83 13.79 -5.09 -2.68
N ALA A 84 12.78 -5.84 -2.25
CA ALA A 84 12.08 -6.80 -3.10
C ALA A 84 10.58 -6.88 -2.78
N TYR A 85 9.78 -7.28 -3.76
CA TYR A 85 8.32 -7.40 -3.68
C TYR A 85 7.88 -8.84 -3.99
N HIS A 86 6.93 -9.33 -3.20
CA HIS A 86 6.21 -10.58 -3.37
C HIS A 86 4.73 -10.30 -3.56
N ARG A 87 4.19 -10.75 -4.70
CA ARG A 87 2.78 -10.55 -5.04
C ARG A 87 1.93 -11.52 -4.23
N ALA A 88 1.05 -10.98 -3.40
CA ALA A 88 0.14 -11.72 -2.55
C ALA A 88 -1.13 -10.88 -2.34
N VAL A 89 -1.94 -10.74 -3.41
CA VAL A 89 -3.02 -9.75 -3.51
C VAL A 89 -4.05 -9.84 -2.38
N LEU A 90 -4.40 -11.05 -1.95
CA LEU A 90 -5.31 -11.31 -0.82
C LEU A 90 -4.59 -11.70 0.48
N LEU A 91 -3.25 -11.79 0.47
CA LEU A 91 -2.38 -12.39 1.49
C LEU A 91 -2.66 -13.89 1.79
N ALA A 92 -3.91 -14.29 1.92
CA ALA A 92 -4.34 -15.67 1.99
C ALA A 92 -4.17 -16.39 0.65
N LYS A 93 -4.04 -17.71 0.71
CA LYS A 93 -4.00 -18.57 -0.47
C LYS A 93 -5.35 -18.51 -1.17
N TYR A 94 -5.32 -18.21 -2.47
CA TYR A 94 -6.50 -18.25 -3.30
C TYR A 94 -6.22 -19.03 -4.59
N THR A 95 -7.20 -19.80 -5.05
CA THR A 95 -7.06 -20.69 -6.21
C THR A 95 -8.31 -20.66 -7.07
N TRP A 96 -8.13 -20.63 -8.39
CA TRP A 96 -9.22 -20.70 -9.34
C TRP A 96 -9.80 -22.12 -9.40
N GLN A 97 -11.12 -22.22 -9.34
CA GLN A 97 -11.90 -23.45 -9.46
C GLN A 97 -12.94 -23.25 -10.58
N PRO A 98 -12.72 -23.77 -11.79
CA PRO A 98 -13.72 -23.68 -12.85
C PRO A 98 -14.97 -24.48 -12.46
N VAL A 99 -16.16 -24.02 -12.89
CA VAL A 99 -17.36 -24.87 -12.80
C VAL A 99 -17.16 -26.08 -13.71
N ASP A 100 -17.26 -27.28 -13.14
CA ASP A 100 -17.41 -28.48 -13.95
C ASP A 100 -18.82 -28.46 -14.57
N ASN A 101 -18.89 -28.49 -15.91
CA ASN A 101 -20.12 -28.39 -16.70
C ASN A 101 -21.22 -29.40 -16.30
N SER A 102 -20.93 -30.39 -15.45
CA SER A 102 -21.84 -31.42 -14.98
C SER A 102 -22.48 -31.18 -13.60
N ALA A 103 -22.00 -30.24 -12.78
CA ALA A 103 -22.37 -30.20 -11.35
C ALA A 103 -23.23 -29.00 -10.88
N HIS A 104 -23.27 -27.88 -11.64
CA HIS A 104 -23.88 -26.64 -11.16
C HIS A 104 -24.85 -25.99 -12.17
N LEU A 105 -25.84 -26.76 -12.63
CA LEU A 105 -27.01 -26.30 -13.40
C LEU A 105 -27.98 -25.42 -12.56
N GLY A 106 -27.47 -24.51 -11.71
CA GLY A 106 -28.29 -23.81 -10.72
C GLY A 106 -27.96 -22.35 -10.41
N GLN A 107 -26.85 -21.80 -10.94
CA GLN A 107 -26.56 -20.36 -10.86
C GLN A 107 -26.22 -19.84 -12.25
N ASP A 108 -27.22 -19.27 -12.93
CA ASP A 108 -27.07 -18.70 -14.26
C ASP A 108 -25.92 -17.68 -14.27
N GLY A 109 -24.89 -17.94 -15.09
CA GLY A 109 -23.79 -16.99 -15.36
C GLY A 109 -22.48 -17.21 -14.61
N VAL A 110 -22.41 -18.09 -13.59
CA VAL A 110 -21.15 -18.38 -12.87
C VAL A 110 -20.24 -19.28 -13.71
N LYS A 111 -19.00 -18.84 -13.95
CA LYS A 111 -17.99 -19.56 -14.75
C LYS A 111 -17.04 -20.40 -13.90
N GLY A 112 -16.93 -20.08 -12.62
CA GLY A 112 -16.03 -20.70 -11.64
C GLY A 112 -15.91 -19.80 -10.43
N THR A 113 -15.15 -20.24 -9.43
CA THR A 113 -14.98 -19.52 -8.17
C THR A 113 -13.49 -19.41 -7.83
N TYR A 114 -13.13 -18.39 -7.08
CA TYR A 114 -11.83 -18.32 -6.43
C TYR A 114 -11.98 -18.80 -4.99
N LYS A 115 -11.50 -20.01 -4.72
CA LYS A 115 -11.42 -20.55 -3.36
C LYS A 115 -10.35 -19.80 -2.58
N VAL A 116 -10.73 -19.17 -1.48
CA VAL A 116 -9.83 -18.45 -0.55
C VAL A 116 -9.77 -19.24 0.76
N ASP A 117 -8.60 -19.80 1.07
CA ASP A 117 -8.36 -20.49 2.33
C ASP A 117 -7.91 -19.46 3.39
N ILE A 118 -8.84 -19.00 4.23
CA ILE A 118 -8.62 -17.83 5.11
C ILE A 118 -7.53 -18.08 6.17
N ASP A 119 -7.27 -19.34 6.50
CA ASP A 119 -6.33 -19.80 7.51
C ASP A 119 -5.00 -20.28 6.91
N VAL A 120 -4.83 -20.17 5.58
CA VAL A 120 -3.62 -20.57 4.87
C VAL A 120 -3.02 -19.35 4.18
N PRO A 121 -1.81 -18.89 4.57
CA PRO A 121 -1.14 -17.80 3.87
C PRO A 121 -0.70 -18.23 2.47
N ALA A 122 -0.63 -17.29 1.53
CA ALA A 122 -0.11 -17.56 0.20
C ALA A 122 1.39 -17.94 0.24
N ASP A 123 1.73 -18.97 -0.54
CA ASP A 123 3.07 -19.56 -0.60
C ASP A 123 4.14 -18.54 -1.05
N ASP A 124 3.72 -17.54 -1.84
CA ASP A 124 4.55 -16.47 -2.39
C ASP A 124 5.27 -15.61 -1.33
N TRP A 125 4.72 -15.52 -0.11
CA TRP A 125 5.30 -14.70 0.96
C TRP A 125 5.52 -15.43 2.28
N ALA A 126 4.75 -16.49 2.57
CA ALA A 126 4.85 -17.22 3.82
C ALA A 126 6.27 -17.80 4.05
N ASN A 127 6.93 -18.20 2.97
CA ASN A 127 8.23 -18.87 3.00
C ASN A 127 9.44 -17.92 3.08
N VAL A 128 9.23 -16.60 3.02
CA VAL A 128 10.31 -15.60 2.98
C VAL A 128 10.34 -14.70 4.21
N THR A 129 9.42 -14.88 5.15
CA THR A 129 9.29 -14.04 6.36
C THR A 129 10.61 -13.91 7.14
N LYS A 130 11.36 -15.01 7.29
CA LYS A 130 12.65 -15.05 8.00
C LYS A 130 13.83 -14.47 7.21
N PHE A 131 13.66 -14.24 5.90
CA PHE A 131 14.73 -13.71 5.05
C PHE A 131 14.87 -12.19 5.18
N TYR A 132 13.79 -11.49 5.55
CA TYR A 132 13.73 -10.03 5.59
C TYR A 132 13.92 -9.46 7.00
N ASP A 133 14.64 -8.35 7.08
CA ASP A 133 14.82 -7.56 8.31
C ASP A 133 13.70 -6.53 8.48
N VAL A 134 13.06 -6.15 7.37
CA VAL A 134 11.92 -5.24 7.30
C VAL A 134 10.88 -5.83 6.35
N LEU A 135 9.63 -5.90 6.79
CA LEU A 135 8.49 -6.31 5.98
C LEU A 135 7.42 -5.22 5.96
N ILE A 136 6.97 -4.87 4.76
CA ILE A 136 5.86 -3.93 4.51
C ILE A 136 4.73 -4.71 3.83
N PHE A 137 3.60 -4.84 4.53
CA PHE A 137 2.42 -5.54 4.05
C PHE A 137 1.37 -4.56 3.54
N ASN A 138 0.59 -4.96 2.53
CA ASN A 138 -0.70 -4.35 2.24
C ASN A 138 -1.65 -5.38 1.64
N THR A 139 -2.94 -5.09 1.72
CA THR A 139 -4.00 -5.69 0.89
C THR A 139 -5.21 -4.77 0.98
N GLY A 140 -6.01 -4.73 -0.08
CA GLY A 140 -7.19 -3.87 -0.13
C GLY A 140 -7.65 -3.62 -1.55
N HIS A 141 -6.72 -3.39 -2.48
CA HIS A 141 -7.07 -2.92 -3.82
C HIS A 141 -7.79 -3.95 -4.68
N TRP A 142 -7.68 -5.24 -4.34
CA TRP A 142 -8.35 -6.33 -5.04
C TRP A 142 -9.69 -6.73 -4.43
N TRP A 143 -10.09 -6.14 -3.31
CA TRP A 143 -11.30 -6.54 -2.57
C TRP A 143 -12.56 -5.84 -3.07
N GLY A 144 -12.80 -5.92 -4.38
CA GLY A 144 -13.92 -5.31 -5.06
C GLY A 144 -14.49 -6.18 -6.18
N ALA A 145 -15.74 -5.91 -6.54
CA ALA A 145 -16.45 -6.62 -7.61
C ALA A 145 -15.82 -6.38 -9.00
N ASP A 146 -15.02 -5.32 -9.17
CA ASP A 146 -14.24 -5.08 -10.38
C ASP A 146 -13.11 -6.08 -10.59
N LYS A 147 -12.64 -6.75 -9.52
CA LYS A 147 -11.64 -7.83 -9.58
C LYS A 147 -12.25 -9.21 -9.44
N PHE A 148 -13.31 -9.34 -8.65
CA PHE A 148 -14.03 -10.59 -8.43
C PHE A 148 -15.52 -10.39 -8.68
N PRO A 149 -15.94 -10.35 -9.96
CA PRO A 149 -17.34 -10.14 -10.32
C PRO A 149 -18.19 -11.38 -10.01
N ASN A 150 -19.52 -11.24 -10.14
CA ASN A 150 -20.48 -12.29 -9.79
C ASN A 150 -20.30 -13.58 -10.62
N GLU A 151 -19.74 -13.48 -11.83
CA GLU A 151 -19.44 -14.64 -12.68
C GLU A 151 -18.22 -15.43 -12.19
N THR A 152 -17.34 -14.81 -11.39
CA THR A 152 -16.13 -15.41 -10.83
C THR A 152 -15.91 -15.01 -9.37
N PRO A 153 -16.85 -15.33 -8.46
CA PRO A 153 -16.84 -14.80 -7.10
C PRO A 153 -15.77 -15.44 -6.23
N LEU A 154 -15.43 -14.76 -5.13
CA LEU A 154 -14.67 -15.35 -4.03
C LEU A 154 -15.56 -16.32 -3.23
N VAL A 155 -15.01 -17.46 -2.84
CA VAL A 155 -15.65 -18.39 -1.90
C VAL A 155 -14.65 -18.73 -0.80
N PHE A 156 -15.04 -18.48 0.45
CA PHE A 156 -14.14 -18.55 1.60
C PHE A 156 -14.23 -19.91 2.29
N TYR A 157 -13.06 -20.43 2.65
CA TYR A 157 -12.88 -21.73 3.29
C TYR A 157 -12.03 -21.59 4.55
N GLN A 158 -12.36 -22.36 5.57
CA GLN A 158 -11.57 -22.49 6.81
C GLN A 158 -11.42 -23.98 7.14
N GLY A 159 -10.20 -24.44 7.45
CA GLY A 159 -9.94 -25.84 7.75
C GLY A 159 -10.38 -26.80 6.63
N GLY A 160 -10.30 -26.33 5.38
CA GLY A 160 -10.71 -27.09 4.19
C GLY A 160 -12.23 -27.20 3.95
N LYS A 161 -13.06 -26.53 4.74
CA LYS A 161 -14.52 -26.49 4.57
C LYS A 161 -15.00 -25.09 4.17
N PRO A 162 -16.01 -24.97 3.29
CA PRO A 162 -16.59 -23.67 2.97
C PRO A 162 -17.22 -23.06 4.23
N ILE A 163 -17.11 -21.74 4.38
CA ILE A 163 -17.76 -20.99 5.45
C ILE A 163 -19.25 -20.86 5.12
N ASP A 164 -20.10 -21.18 6.10
CA ASP A 164 -21.56 -21.11 6.00
C ASP A 164 -22.12 -20.29 7.18
N PRO A 165 -22.92 -19.22 6.93
CA PRO A 165 -23.34 -18.73 5.61
C PRO A 165 -22.17 -18.18 4.76
N PRO A 166 -22.29 -18.19 3.41
CA PRO A 166 -21.28 -17.62 2.52
C PRO A 166 -21.01 -16.14 2.83
N LEU A 167 -19.74 -15.75 2.84
CA LEU A 167 -19.31 -14.37 3.11
C LEU A 167 -19.30 -13.54 1.82
N GLY A 168 -19.67 -12.26 1.93
CA GLY A 168 -19.40 -11.27 0.89
C GLY A 168 -17.92 -10.90 0.81
N ILE A 169 -17.52 -10.11 -0.19
CA ILE A 169 -16.12 -9.70 -0.38
C ILE A 169 -15.58 -8.92 0.84
N ILE A 170 -16.38 -8.02 1.40
CA ILE A 170 -15.96 -7.18 2.54
C ILE A 170 -15.90 -7.99 3.85
N ASP A 171 -16.89 -8.84 4.12
CA ASP A 171 -16.85 -9.73 5.29
C ASP A 171 -15.67 -10.73 5.18
N GLY A 172 -15.41 -11.21 3.97
CA GLY A 172 -14.25 -12.04 3.66
C GLY A 172 -12.93 -11.32 3.88
N LEU A 173 -12.83 -10.03 3.51
CA LEU A 173 -11.65 -9.19 3.80
C LEU A 173 -11.41 -9.12 5.31
N GLU A 174 -12.44 -8.83 6.10
CA GLU A 174 -12.32 -8.74 7.56
C GLU A 174 -11.76 -10.04 8.16
N VAL A 175 -12.32 -11.18 7.77
CA VAL A 175 -11.91 -12.49 8.29
C VAL A 175 -10.49 -12.86 7.83
N VAL A 176 -10.11 -12.53 6.60
CA VAL A 176 -8.75 -12.74 6.09
C VAL A 176 -7.76 -11.81 6.78
N LEU A 177 -8.09 -10.54 7.01
CA LEU A 177 -7.23 -9.62 7.76
C LEU A 177 -6.95 -10.15 9.16
N ASN A 178 -8.00 -10.54 9.90
CA ASN A 178 -7.85 -11.10 11.25
C ASN A 178 -6.94 -12.33 11.26
N SER A 179 -7.11 -13.24 10.29
CA SER A 179 -6.33 -14.48 10.19
C SER A 179 -4.87 -14.23 9.78
N MET A 180 -4.65 -13.43 8.74
CA MET A 180 -3.31 -13.15 8.20
C MET A 180 -2.48 -12.26 9.11
N ILE A 181 -3.08 -11.26 9.76
CA ILE A 181 -2.39 -10.40 10.72
C ILE A 181 -2.01 -11.23 11.96
N SER A 182 -2.88 -12.13 12.43
CA SER A 182 -2.55 -13.09 13.50
C SER A 182 -1.41 -14.04 13.10
N TYR A 183 -1.43 -14.55 11.87
CA TYR A 183 -0.35 -15.38 11.33
C TYR A 183 0.97 -14.61 11.28
N ILE A 184 0.97 -13.35 10.82
CA ILE A 184 2.16 -12.50 10.78
C ILE A 184 2.74 -12.29 12.17
N GLU A 185 1.90 -11.99 13.17
CA GLU A 185 2.36 -11.82 14.55
C GLU A 185 3.02 -13.08 15.11
N LYS A 186 2.50 -14.26 14.75
CA LYS A 186 3.01 -15.54 15.23
C LYS A 186 4.29 -15.99 14.52
N GLU A 187 4.34 -15.86 13.19
CA GLU A 187 5.35 -16.53 12.36
C GLU A 187 6.49 -15.61 11.90
N VAL A 188 6.28 -14.28 11.85
CA VAL A 188 7.34 -13.33 11.53
C VAL A 188 8.19 -13.09 12.78
N PRO A 189 9.54 -13.21 12.69
CA PRO A 189 10.41 -13.01 13.85
C PRO A 189 10.20 -11.65 14.54
N GLU A 190 10.20 -11.62 15.87
CA GLU A 190 10.02 -10.38 16.66
C GLU A 190 11.05 -9.29 16.33
N LYS A 191 12.26 -9.69 15.92
CA LYS A 191 13.34 -8.78 15.51
C LYS A 191 13.08 -8.09 14.17
N THR A 192 12.20 -8.64 13.33
CA THR A 192 11.84 -8.09 12.02
C THR A 192 10.93 -6.89 12.23
N LEU A 193 11.26 -5.76 11.58
CA LEU A 193 10.39 -4.58 11.59
C LEU A 193 9.20 -4.83 10.67
N LYS A 194 7.99 -4.68 11.21
CA LYS A 194 6.73 -4.93 10.52
C LYS A 194 5.99 -3.62 10.31
N PHE A 195 5.65 -3.35 9.05
CA PHE A 195 4.85 -2.20 8.64
C PHE A 195 3.62 -2.68 7.90
N TRP A 196 2.51 -1.97 8.08
CA TRP A 196 1.32 -2.13 7.26
C TRP A 196 1.02 -0.84 6.51
N ARG A 197 0.92 -0.91 5.18
CA ARG A 197 0.49 0.21 4.33
C ARG A 197 -1.02 0.13 4.13
N THR A 198 -1.72 1.21 4.42
CA THR A 198 -3.17 1.30 4.21
C THR A 198 -3.53 1.34 2.72
N GLN A 199 -4.80 1.10 2.40
CA GLN A 199 -5.34 1.24 1.06
C GLN A 199 -5.23 2.69 0.58
N SER A 200 -4.78 2.85 -0.67
CA SER A 200 -4.81 4.14 -1.37
C SER A 200 -6.16 4.31 -2.06
N PRO A 201 -6.81 5.48 -1.96
CA PRO A 201 -8.10 5.69 -2.60
C PRO A 201 -7.98 5.75 -4.12
N ARG A 202 -9.08 5.38 -4.78
CA ARG A 202 -9.32 5.73 -6.17
C ARG A 202 -9.70 7.23 -6.23
N HIS A 203 -9.49 7.88 -7.37
CA HIS A 203 -9.74 9.33 -7.54
C HIS A 203 -10.60 9.63 -8.78
N PHE A 204 -11.55 8.76 -9.10
CA PHE A 204 -12.44 8.98 -10.24
C PHE A 204 -13.57 9.94 -9.87
N PHE A 205 -14.02 10.70 -10.87
CA PHE A 205 -15.17 11.59 -10.80
C PHE A 205 -16.12 11.35 -11.97
N GLY A 206 -17.42 11.46 -11.68
CA GLY A 206 -18.49 11.25 -12.67
C GLY A 206 -18.82 9.77 -12.92
N GLY A 207 -17.99 8.84 -12.44
CA GLY A 207 -18.15 7.40 -12.59
C GLY A 207 -16.88 6.65 -12.15
N ASP A 208 -16.90 5.32 -12.23
CA ASP A 208 -15.72 4.47 -12.00
C ASP A 208 -14.80 4.42 -13.24
N TRP A 209 -13.62 3.81 -13.08
CA TRP A 209 -12.60 3.71 -14.13
C TRP A 209 -13.12 3.11 -15.45
N ASP A 210 -14.07 2.19 -15.37
CA ASP A 210 -14.74 1.48 -16.46
C ASP A 210 -16.13 2.04 -16.77
N HIS A 211 -16.63 2.99 -15.98
CA HIS A 211 -17.96 3.58 -16.11
C HIS A 211 -17.89 5.10 -16.31
N ASN A 212 -17.08 5.52 -17.30
CA ASN A 212 -16.95 6.92 -17.72
C ASN A 212 -16.42 7.88 -16.62
N GLY A 213 -15.77 7.32 -15.60
CA GLY A 213 -15.03 8.06 -14.60
C GLY A 213 -13.80 8.71 -15.19
N SER A 214 -13.48 9.90 -14.70
CA SER A 214 -12.28 10.64 -15.12
C SER A 214 -11.48 11.13 -13.92
N CYS A 215 -10.17 11.26 -14.11
CA CYS A 215 -9.25 11.82 -13.11
C CYS A 215 -8.53 13.03 -13.74
N LEU A 216 -9.26 14.13 -13.94
CA LEU A 216 -8.77 15.32 -14.65
C LEU A 216 -8.35 16.48 -13.73
N PHE A 217 -8.47 16.32 -12.40
CA PHE A 217 -8.14 17.38 -11.46
C PHE A 217 -6.62 17.47 -11.24
N SER A 218 -6.08 18.70 -11.14
CA SER A 218 -4.65 18.96 -10.87
C SER A 218 -4.37 19.47 -9.47
N GLU A 219 -5.42 19.69 -8.67
CA GLU A 219 -5.36 20.28 -7.33
C GLU A 219 -5.83 19.28 -6.26
N PRO A 220 -5.25 19.30 -5.04
CA PRO A 220 -5.75 18.56 -3.86
C PRO A 220 -7.23 18.83 -3.52
N LEU A 221 -7.87 17.89 -2.80
CA LEU A 221 -9.22 18.06 -2.26
C LEU A 221 -9.12 19.04 -1.10
N LYS A 222 -10.10 19.95 -1.00
CA LYS A 222 -10.30 20.70 0.23
C LYS A 222 -10.86 19.75 1.29
N GLU A 223 -10.56 20.01 2.57
CA GLU A 223 -11.10 19.21 3.68
C GLU A 223 -12.62 19.11 3.65
N THR A 224 -13.30 20.19 3.25
CA THR A 224 -14.76 20.22 3.10
C THR A 224 -15.31 19.30 2.00
N GLU A 225 -14.47 18.83 1.08
CA GLU A 225 -14.85 17.93 0.00
C GLU A 225 -14.58 16.45 0.34
N LEU A 226 -13.92 16.14 1.47
CA LEU A 226 -13.48 14.78 1.76
C LEU A 226 -14.66 13.83 1.99
N ASP A 227 -15.65 14.25 2.76
CA ASP A 227 -16.77 13.36 3.09
C ASP A 227 -17.65 13.09 1.88
N SER A 228 -17.87 14.07 1.01
CA SER A 228 -18.64 13.85 -0.22
C SER A 228 -17.97 12.85 -1.18
N TRP A 229 -16.64 12.74 -1.12
CA TRP A 229 -15.87 11.81 -1.97
C TRP A 229 -15.73 10.42 -1.38
N PHE A 230 -15.52 10.33 -0.06
CA PHE A 230 -15.00 9.13 0.57
C PHE A 230 -15.87 8.58 1.71
N ASP A 231 -16.81 9.33 2.28
CA ASP A 231 -17.68 8.81 3.36
C ASP A 231 -18.57 7.68 2.81
N PRO A 232 -18.56 6.48 3.41
CA PRO A 232 -19.44 5.38 3.02
C PRO A 232 -20.93 5.70 3.00
N LYS A 233 -21.39 6.70 3.76
CA LYS A 233 -22.77 7.20 3.73
C LYS A 233 -23.12 7.85 2.39
N HIS A 234 -22.14 8.38 1.68
CA HIS A 234 -22.31 8.89 0.33
C HIS A 234 -22.08 7.77 -0.68
N LYS A 235 -22.92 7.67 -1.71
CA LYS A 235 -22.80 6.66 -2.78
C LYS A 235 -21.70 7.02 -3.79
N GLY A 236 -20.60 7.61 -3.33
CA GLY A 236 -19.47 8.02 -4.14
C GLY A 236 -18.58 6.85 -4.55
N VAL A 237 -17.87 7.02 -5.66
CA VAL A 237 -17.00 6.01 -6.29
C VAL A 237 -15.73 5.68 -5.49
N ASN A 238 -15.41 6.43 -4.44
CA ASN A 238 -14.15 6.28 -3.71
C ASN A 238 -14.32 5.81 -2.24
N LYS A 239 -15.54 5.47 -1.82
CA LYS A 239 -15.84 5.09 -0.42
C LYS A 239 -15.16 3.79 0.04
N GLU A 240 -14.90 2.88 -0.89
CA GLU A 240 -14.29 1.56 -0.64
C GLU A 240 -12.99 1.70 0.16
N ALA A 241 -12.18 2.71 -0.15
CA ALA A 241 -10.90 2.92 0.53
C ALA A 241 -11.06 3.25 2.03
N ARG A 242 -12.10 4.00 2.44
CA ARG A 242 -12.36 4.27 3.86
C ARG A 242 -12.85 3.02 4.58
N GLU A 243 -13.72 2.25 3.95
CA GLU A 243 -14.24 1.00 4.51
C GLU A 243 -13.10 -0.02 4.72
N VAL A 244 -12.32 -0.28 3.67
CA VAL A 244 -11.14 -1.15 3.74
C VAL A 244 -10.14 -0.67 4.80
N ASN A 245 -9.84 0.63 4.85
CA ASN A 245 -8.91 1.17 5.85
C ASN A 245 -9.43 1.06 7.27
N SER A 246 -10.74 1.20 7.48
CA SER A 246 -11.37 0.99 8.78
C SER A 246 -11.18 -0.45 9.27
N LEU A 247 -11.42 -1.44 8.40
CA LEU A 247 -11.22 -2.86 8.72
C LEU A 247 -9.75 -3.17 9.01
N ILE A 248 -8.83 -2.65 8.20
CA ILE A 248 -7.39 -2.76 8.43
C ILE A 248 -7.01 -2.20 9.81
N GLN A 249 -7.49 -1.00 10.14
CA GLN A 249 -7.18 -0.36 11.44
C GLN A 249 -7.74 -1.17 12.60
N GLN A 250 -8.97 -1.66 12.50
CA GLN A 250 -9.59 -2.49 13.54
C GLN A 250 -8.79 -3.78 13.77
N ALA A 251 -8.41 -4.48 12.70
CA ALA A 251 -7.63 -5.71 12.79
C ALA A 251 -6.21 -5.47 13.34
N LEU A 252 -5.59 -4.34 13.01
CA LEU A 252 -4.27 -3.98 13.52
C LEU A 252 -4.29 -3.53 14.99
N LEU A 253 -5.35 -2.82 15.44
CA LEU A 253 -5.51 -2.38 16.83
C LEU A 253 -5.68 -3.56 17.80
N ALA A 254 -6.19 -4.68 17.31
CA ALA A 254 -6.28 -5.91 18.08
C ALA A 254 -4.89 -6.54 18.37
N LEU A 255 -3.81 -6.08 17.72
CA LEU A 255 -2.50 -6.74 17.72
C LEU A 255 -1.32 -5.75 17.89
N ARG A 256 -0.12 -6.28 18.19
CA ARG A 256 1.10 -5.48 18.50
C ARG A 256 1.90 -5.08 17.24
N PHE A 257 1.24 -4.65 16.18
CA PHE A 257 1.94 -4.20 14.97
C PHE A 257 2.80 -2.96 15.27
N ALA A 258 4.08 -3.02 14.88
CA ALA A 258 5.09 -2.05 15.30
C ALA A 258 4.90 -0.64 14.70
N CYS A 259 4.27 -0.53 13.51
CA CYS A 259 3.96 0.75 12.88
C CYS A 259 2.95 0.58 11.73
N VAL A 260 1.94 1.45 11.68
CA VAL A 260 1.02 1.58 10.55
C VAL A 260 1.47 2.75 9.70
N ILE A 261 1.78 2.50 8.43
CA ILE A 261 2.07 3.52 7.44
C ILE A 261 0.74 3.92 6.82
N SER A 262 0.16 4.98 7.36
CA SER A 262 -1.02 5.59 6.80
C SER A 262 -0.65 6.41 5.56
N ASN A 263 -1.33 6.16 4.44
CA ASN A 263 -1.27 7.07 3.31
C ASN A 263 -1.98 8.38 3.71
N PRO A 264 -1.36 9.56 3.56
CA PRO A 264 -1.98 10.84 3.84
C PRO A 264 -3.03 11.21 2.79
N MET A 265 -3.40 10.29 1.89
CA MET A 265 -4.56 10.44 1.01
C MET A 265 -5.85 9.81 1.58
N VAL A 266 -5.80 9.10 2.72
CA VAL A 266 -6.95 8.83 3.60
C VAL A 266 -6.42 8.68 5.03
N TYR A 267 -6.62 9.72 5.85
CA TYR A 267 -6.40 9.81 7.31
C TYR A 267 -5.43 8.81 7.97
N THR A 268 -4.37 9.38 8.54
CA THR A 268 -3.54 8.78 9.60
C THR A 268 -4.36 8.48 10.84
N ILE A 269 -4.43 7.21 11.25
CA ILE A 269 -4.79 6.84 12.62
C ILE A 269 -3.92 5.66 13.11
N VAL A 270 -2.93 5.97 13.95
CA VAL A 270 -2.85 5.39 15.29
C VAL A 270 -2.88 6.58 16.28
N VAL A 271 -3.92 6.60 17.12
CA VAL A 271 -4.57 7.73 17.85
C VAL A 271 -3.64 8.52 18.80
N LEU A 272 -3.66 9.87 18.81
CA LEU A 272 -4.33 10.74 19.82
C LEU A 272 -4.46 12.19 19.30
N SER A 273 -5.70 12.71 19.24
CA SER A 273 -6.14 14.07 18.89
C SER A 273 -6.21 14.49 17.40
N SER A 274 -7.28 15.24 17.18
CA SER A 274 -8.01 15.67 15.98
C SER A 274 -7.28 16.56 14.97
N HIS A 275 -7.80 16.51 13.74
CA HIS A 275 -7.52 17.26 12.48
C HIS A 275 -6.54 16.56 11.52
N ASN A 276 -6.96 16.33 10.27
CA ASN A 276 -6.07 15.95 9.17
C ASN A 276 -6.62 16.44 7.81
N TYR A 277 -5.71 16.83 6.91
CA TYR A 277 -5.94 17.14 5.48
C TYR A 277 -5.33 16.06 4.56
N VAL A 278 -5.88 15.91 3.35
CA VAL A 278 -5.64 14.78 2.42
C VAL A 278 -5.66 15.24 0.94
N SER A 279 -4.72 14.75 0.12
CA SER A 279 -4.51 15.10 -1.32
C SER A 279 -5.43 14.36 -2.31
N ARG A 280 -5.60 14.88 -3.56
CA ARG A 280 -6.57 14.43 -4.60
C ARG A 280 -5.99 13.99 -5.94
N SER A 281 -4.73 14.26 -6.26
CA SER A 281 -4.34 14.16 -7.67
C SER A 281 -2.87 13.90 -7.85
N MET A 282 -2.57 12.77 -8.47
CA MET A 282 -1.25 12.41 -8.96
C MET A 282 -1.39 11.40 -10.10
N HIS A 283 -1.73 11.88 -11.31
CA HIS A 283 -1.85 11.01 -12.49
C HIS A 283 -1.16 11.60 -13.72
N GLN A 284 -0.57 10.74 -14.56
CA GLN A 284 0.18 11.12 -15.76
C GLN A 284 -0.76 11.15 -16.99
N SER A 285 -0.94 12.31 -17.63
CA SER A 285 -1.48 12.39 -18.99
C SER A 285 -0.34 12.24 -20.01
N LEU A 286 -0.64 11.67 -21.18
CA LEU A 286 0.32 11.46 -22.26
C LEU A 286 0.49 12.75 -23.10
N GLU A 287 1.27 13.77 -22.70
CA GLU A 287 1.72 14.82 -23.65
C GLU A 287 3.05 15.51 -23.30
N GLY A 288 3.96 15.55 -24.28
CA GLY A 288 4.79 16.71 -24.69
C GLY A 288 5.88 17.29 -23.76
N LEU A 289 7.16 17.12 -24.15
CA LEU A 289 8.34 17.75 -23.55
C LEU A 289 8.52 19.23 -23.94
N GLY A 290 8.96 20.07 -22.99
CA GLY A 290 9.53 21.42 -23.24
C GLY A 290 10.35 21.94 -22.04
N PRO A 291 11.46 22.69 -22.22
CA PRO A 291 12.44 22.96 -21.14
C PRO A 291 12.48 24.42 -20.63
N SER A 292 12.78 24.66 -19.34
CA SER A 292 13.45 25.90 -18.81
C SER A 292 13.72 25.83 -17.30
N ARG A 293 14.99 25.75 -16.82
CA ARG A 293 15.92 26.77 -16.23
C ARG A 293 15.77 27.15 -14.74
N ARG A 294 16.96 27.37 -14.15
CA ARG A 294 17.38 27.44 -12.72
C ARG A 294 17.12 28.78 -12.02
N THR A 295 17.12 28.76 -10.67
CA THR A 295 17.97 29.47 -9.64
C THR A 295 17.23 29.36 -8.28
N GLY A 296 17.74 29.46 -7.06
CA GLY A 296 19.02 29.74 -6.39
C GLY A 296 18.81 29.50 -4.88
N ALA A 297 19.89 29.38 -4.10
CA ALA A 297 19.92 28.92 -2.70
C ALA A 297 19.52 29.97 -1.64
N HIS A 298 19.13 29.51 -0.43
CA HIS A 298 19.65 30.01 0.85
C HIS A 298 19.30 29.08 2.03
N ALA A 299 20.22 28.98 2.99
CA ALA A 299 20.15 28.15 4.19
C ALA A 299 19.70 28.98 5.40
N ALA A 300 18.97 28.36 6.33
CA ALA A 300 18.81 28.83 7.70
C ALA A 300 18.68 27.64 8.66
N THR A 301 19.52 27.65 9.70
CA THR A 301 19.59 26.68 10.79
C THR A 301 18.66 27.10 11.95
N GLY A 302 17.89 26.15 12.51
CA GLY A 302 17.04 26.33 13.71
C GLY A 302 16.52 24.98 14.23
N PRO A 303 16.16 24.85 15.53
CA PRO A 303 16.41 23.64 16.33
C PRO A 303 15.40 22.50 16.16
N LEU A 304 15.88 21.28 16.45
CA LEU A 304 15.15 20.00 16.38
C LEU A 304 13.96 19.96 17.36
N CYS A 305 12.78 19.63 16.83
CA CYS A 305 11.62 19.22 17.63
C CYS A 305 11.89 17.91 18.38
N SER A 306 11.63 17.93 19.68
CA SER A 306 11.58 16.77 20.58
C SER A 306 10.41 15.85 20.23
N GLN A 307 10.70 14.57 19.93
CA GLN A 307 9.71 13.53 19.65
C GLN A 307 9.23 12.84 20.95
N PRO A 308 7.99 12.30 20.98
CA PRO A 308 7.56 11.37 22.01
C PRO A 308 8.38 10.08 21.93
N VAL A 309 8.73 9.54 23.09
CA VAL A 309 9.70 8.45 23.27
C VAL A 309 9.19 7.13 22.64
N LEU A 310 9.77 6.76 21.51
CA LEU A 310 9.80 5.39 20.96
C LEU A 310 11.25 4.88 21.09
N HIS A 311 11.46 3.80 21.84
CA HIS A 311 12.79 3.27 22.17
C HIS A 311 13.50 2.59 20.97
N HIS A 312 13.74 3.26 19.83
CA HIS A 312 14.85 2.96 18.89
C HIS A 312 14.98 4.02 17.75
N PRO A 313 16.11 4.74 17.60
CA PRO A 313 16.28 5.80 16.58
C PRO A 313 16.13 5.34 15.11
N LEU A 314 16.59 4.11 14.81
CA LEU A 314 16.47 3.51 13.47
C LEU A 314 15.02 3.23 13.04
N ARG A 315 14.10 3.01 13.99
CA ARG A 315 12.68 2.76 13.68
C ARG A 315 11.98 4.03 13.20
N ASN A 316 12.29 5.17 13.82
CA ASN A 316 11.66 6.45 13.49
C ASN A 316 12.10 6.94 12.09
N ASN A 317 13.40 6.90 11.79
CA ASN A 317 13.91 7.35 10.49
C ASN A 317 13.43 6.46 9.33
N LEU A 318 13.42 5.13 9.52
CA LEU A 318 12.94 4.20 8.49
C LEU A 318 11.43 4.36 8.23
N ALA A 319 10.62 4.46 9.28
CA ALA A 319 9.18 4.67 9.13
C ALA A 319 8.89 5.98 8.39
N GLN A 320 9.61 7.05 8.76
CA GLN A 320 9.53 8.35 8.10
C GLN A 320 9.97 8.28 6.63
N ASP A 321 11.08 7.63 6.31
CA ASP A 321 11.56 7.49 4.93
C ASP A 321 10.60 6.66 4.06
N ILE A 322 10.08 5.54 4.58
CA ILE A 322 9.09 4.71 3.87
C ILE A 322 7.79 5.51 3.67
N MET A 323 7.34 6.25 4.69
CA MET A 323 6.16 7.10 4.62
C MET A 323 6.35 8.20 3.55
N VAL A 324 7.44 8.97 3.59
CA VAL A 324 7.75 10.00 2.58
C VAL A 324 7.79 9.42 1.17
N SER A 325 8.36 8.22 1.02
CA SER A 325 8.43 7.55 -0.28
C SER A 325 7.06 7.13 -0.79
N SER A 326 6.20 6.61 0.09
CA SER A 326 4.82 6.23 -0.24
C SER A 326 4.04 7.44 -0.71
N ILE A 327 4.16 8.56 0.01
CA ILE A 327 3.47 9.82 -0.24
C ILE A 327 3.88 10.44 -1.56
N ARG A 328 5.18 10.43 -1.85
CA ARG A 328 5.71 11.03 -3.07
C ARG A 328 5.66 10.09 -4.27
N TYR A 329 5.43 8.80 -4.07
CA TYR A 329 5.06 7.93 -5.18
C TYR A 329 3.62 8.14 -5.58
N GLU A 330 2.74 8.16 -4.57
CA GLU A 330 1.35 8.57 -4.74
C GLU A 330 1.36 9.90 -5.48
N ALA A 331 2.00 10.97 -4.96
CA ALA A 331 2.90 11.93 -5.64
C ALA A 331 3.02 12.13 -7.18
N THR A 332 3.34 11.06 -7.90
CA THR A 332 4.03 11.18 -9.19
C THR A 332 3.53 10.17 -10.23
N MET A 333 2.75 9.16 -9.83
CA MET A 333 2.19 8.19 -10.76
C MET A 333 0.84 7.66 -10.25
N CYS A 334 -0.18 7.80 -11.10
CA CYS A 334 -1.24 6.83 -11.31
C CYS A 334 -1.79 7.04 -12.74
N CYS A 335 -2.49 6.06 -13.31
CA CYS A 335 -2.65 5.80 -14.76
C CYS A 335 -1.53 4.93 -15.35
N VAL A 336 -1.10 3.89 -14.63
CA VAL A 336 -0.95 2.53 -15.20
C VAL A 336 -1.18 1.54 -14.06
N ALA A 337 -2.40 1.02 -13.95
CA ALA A 337 -2.70 -0.19 -13.18
C ALA A 337 -3.79 -0.98 -13.91
N ALA A 338 -3.61 -1.13 -15.22
CA ALA A 338 -4.32 -2.11 -16.02
C ALA A 338 -3.27 -3.16 -16.40
N GLU A 339 -3.21 -4.23 -15.59
CA GLU A 339 -2.92 -5.62 -15.97
C GLU A 339 -3.05 -6.54 -14.76
#